data_AF-W2RAH9-F1
#
_entry.id   AF-W2RAH9-F1
#
_cell.length_a   1.000
_cell.length_b   1.000
_cell.length_c   1.000
_cell.angle_alpha   90.00
_cell.angle_beta   90.00
_cell.angle_gamma   90.00
#
_symmetry.space_group_name_H-M   'P 1'
#
loop_
_entity.id
_entity.type
_entity.pdbx_description
1 polymer ?
#
loop_
_entity_poly.entity_id
_entity_poly.type
_entity_poly.pdbx_seq_one_letter_code
_entity_poly.pdbx_strand_id
1 'polypeptide(L)'
;MQRLQPSVSSKPPSRKTPFQPAHELQYGLKVMAKDASGVVCSVRCQFCKYFGREESKNGKRRRTQNQKFYKPPYRPQYYTDHNTTAHGIKWAQYQALSSDEKSGIFLWSNFTQQSVILPLRSRVFYTEL
;
A
#
# COMPACT_ATOMS: atom_id res chain seq x y z
N MET A 1 -41.98 42.77 -5.01
CA MET A 1 -40.99 42.24 -4.05
C MET A 1 -40.71 40.79 -4.37
N GLN A 2 -39.55 40.45 -4.90
CA GLN A 2 -38.91 39.14 -4.69
C GLN A 2 -37.45 39.23 -5.16
N ARG A 3 -36.54 39.22 -4.19
CA ARG A 3 -35.09 39.25 -4.40
C ARG A 3 -34.63 37.80 -4.55
N LEU A 4 -34.16 37.42 -5.74
CA LEU A 4 -33.56 36.11 -5.94
C LEU A 4 -32.24 36.06 -5.15
N GLN A 5 -32.16 35.13 -4.20
CA GLN A 5 -30.94 34.85 -3.44
C GLN A 5 -30.01 33.95 -4.28
N PRO A 6 -28.74 34.31 -4.50
CA PRO A 6 -27.79 33.39 -5.07
C PRO A 6 -27.42 32.31 -4.03
N SER A 7 -27.80 31.06 -4.31
CA SER A 7 -27.34 29.89 -3.59
C SER A 7 -25.85 29.67 -3.88
N VAL A 8 -24.99 30.33 -3.10
CA VAL A 8 -23.57 29.99 -3.06
C VAL A 8 -23.41 28.74 -2.20
N SER A 9 -23.39 27.58 -2.84
CA SER A 9 -22.91 26.35 -2.22
C SER A 9 -21.44 26.54 -1.86
N SER A 10 -21.17 26.96 -0.63
CA SER A 10 -19.83 27.00 -0.05
C SER A 10 -19.38 25.56 0.16
N LYS A 11 -18.83 24.93 -0.88
CA LYS A 11 -18.12 23.66 -0.74
C LYS A 11 -17.10 23.85 0.40
N PRO A 12 -17.17 23.06 1.48
CA PRO A 12 -16.27 23.23 2.59
C PRO A 12 -14.83 23.11 2.09
N PRO A 13 -13.89 23.91 2.60
CA PRO A 13 -12.51 23.90 2.13
C PRO A 13 -11.99 22.46 2.14
N SER A 14 -11.44 22.04 0.99
CA SER A 14 -10.88 20.70 0.82
C SER A 14 -9.87 20.46 1.93
N ARG A 15 -10.21 19.60 2.90
CA ARG A 15 -9.34 19.24 4.01
C ARG A 15 -8.04 18.70 3.43
N LYS A 16 -6.96 19.49 3.56
CA LYS A 16 -5.59 19.08 3.22
C LYS A 16 -5.12 18.13 4.33
N THR A 17 -5.51 16.85 4.25
CA THR A 17 -5.02 15.85 5.20
C THR A 17 -3.50 15.70 5.03
N PRO A 18 -2.70 16.09 6.04
CA PRO A 18 -1.25 15.94 5.97
C PRO A 18 -0.87 14.46 6.05
N PHE A 19 0.37 14.14 5.67
CA PHE A 19 0.89 12.80 5.85
C PHE A 19 1.17 12.57 7.34
N GLN A 20 0.71 11.44 7.88
CA GLN A 20 1.02 11.03 9.24
C GLN A 20 2.11 9.94 9.21
N PRO A 21 3.17 10.03 10.03
CA PRO A 21 4.24 9.01 10.04
C PRO A 21 3.73 7.58 10.26
N ALA A 22 2.66 7.41 11.05
CA ALA A 22 2.00 6.12 11.26
C ALA A 22 1.54 5.45 9.94
N HIS A 23 1.27 6.23 8.90
CA HIS A 23 0.86 5.70 7.60
C HIS A 23 1.95 4.84 6.94
N GLU A 24 3.24 5.11 7.20
CA GLU A 24 4.35 4.32 6.64
C GLU A 24 4.21 2.85 7.04
N LEU A 25 4.04 2.59 8.34
CA LEU A 25 3.92 1.25 8.87
C LEU A 25 2.51 0.69 8.66
N GLN A 26 1.45 1.46 8.90
CA GLN A 26 0.08 0.94 8.82
C GLN A 26 -0.30 0.48 7.41
N TYR A 27 0.15 1.22 6.38
CA TYR A 27 -0.26 0.98 5.00
C TYR A 27 0.87 0.54 4.07
N GLY A 28 2.09 0.36 4.59
CA GLY A 28 3.26 -0.05 3.80
C GLY A 28 3.68 1.02 2.80
N LEU A 29 3.90 2.24 3.30
CA LEU A 29 4.30 3.40 2.51
C LEU A 29 5.72 3.83 2.85
N LYS A 30 6.38 4.53 1.93
CA LYS A 30 7.67 5.20 2.16
C LYS A 30 7.62 6.63 1.67
N VAL A 31 8.06 7.57 2.51
CA VAL A 31 8.24 8.97 2.10
C VAL A 31 9.35 9.07 1.06
N MET A 32 9.05 9.71 -0.07
CA MET A 32 9.98 9.86 -1.19
C MET A 32 10.52 11.27 -1.34
N ALA A 33 9.71 12.28 -1.00
CA ALA A 33 10.09 13.67 -1.10
C ALA A 33 9.41 14.49 -0.01
N LYS A 34 10.15 15.46 0.51
CA LYS A 34 9.68 16.54 1.38
C LYS A 34 10.03 17.87 0.70
N ASP A 35 9.22 18.90 0.91
CA ASP A 35 9.58 20.26 0.48
C ASP A 35 10.65 20.88 1.39
N ALA A 36 11.04 22.12 1.07
CA ALA A 36 12.00 22.89 1.85
C ALA A 36 11.55 23.15 3.30
N SER A 37 10.24 23.10 3.57
CA SER A 37 9.67 23.22 4.92
C SER A 37 9.59 21.89 5.68
N GLY A 38 10.01 20.79 5.05
CA GLY A 38 9.96 19.44 5.62
C GLY A 38 8.60 18.73 5.49
N VAL A 39 7.62 19.34 4.80
CA VAL A 39 6.30 18.75 4.58
C VAL A 39 6.39 17.69 3.48
N VAL A 40 5.76 16.53 3.71
CA VAL A 40 5.79 15.41 2.77
C VAL A 40 5.04 15.75 1.48
N CYS A 41 5.72 15.70 0.34
CA CYS A 41 5.15 16.01 -0.98
C CYS A 41 4.88 14.78 -1.83
N SER A 42 5.57 13.66 -1.55
CA SER A 42 5.27 12.39 -2.21
C SER A 42 5.59 11.19 -1.33
N VAL A 43 4.72 10.20 -1.39
CA VAL A 43 4.92 8.88 -0.78
C VAL A 43 4.68 7.77 -1.80
N ARG A 44 5.41 6.67 -1.67
CA ARG A 44 5.33 5.51 -2.56
C ARG A 44 4.78 4.29 -1.83
N CYS A 45 3.97 3.50 -2.54
CA CYS A 45 3.58 2.17 -2.09
C CYS A 45 4.77 1.20 -2.14
N GLN A 46 5.11 0.58 -1.01
CA GLN A 46 6.23 -0.37 -0.93
C GLN A 46 5.87 -1.72 -1.59
N PHE A 47 4.61 -2.15 -1.55
CA PHE A 47 4.17 -3.37 -2.24
C PHE A 47 4.37 -3.26 -3.76
N CYS A 48 4.04 -2.11 -4.33
CA CYS A 48 4.33 -1.77 -5.72
C CYS A 48 5.82 -1.85 -6.07
N LYS A 49 6.71 -1.43 -5.16
CA LYS A 49 8.16 -1.44 -5.39
C LYS A 49 8.76 -2.85 -5.36
N TYR A 50 8.31 -3.69 -4.44
CA TYR A 50 8.93 -5.00 -4.20
C TYR A 50 8.21 -6.17 -4.88
N PHE A 51 6.88 -6.17 -4.86
CA PHE A 51 6.09 -7.27 -5.41
C PHE A 51 5.46 -6.92 -6.76
N GLY A 52 5.31 -5.62 -7.06
CA GLY A 52 4.53 -5.18 -8.20
C GLY A 52 3.03 -5.43 -7.99
N ARG A 53 2.24 -5.20 -9.02
CA ARG A 53 0.79 -5.44 -8.99
C ARG A 53 0.47 -6.91 -9.22
N GLU A 54 -0.37 -7.44 -8.35
CA GLU A 54 -0.96 -8.76 -8.49
C GLU A 54 -1.91 -8.81 -9.69
N GLU A 55 -1.92 -9.95 -10.36
CA GLU A 55 -2.75 -10.21 -11.53
C GLU A 55 -4.21 -10.36 -11.12
N SER A 56 -5.12 -9.88 -11.97
CA SER A 56 -6.55 -10.08 -11.72
C SER A 56 -6.92 -11.51 -12.10
N LYS A 57 -7.68 -12.20 -11.25
CA LYS A 57 -8.21 -13.54 -11.56
C LYS A 57 -9.01 -13.59 -12.88
N ASN A 58 -9.56 -12.46 -13.31
CA ASN A 58 -10.42 -12.34 -14.49
C ASN A 58 -9.80 -11.44 -15.58
N GLY A 59 -8.54 -11.06 -15.45
CA GLY A 59 -7.86 -10.16 -16.38
C GLY A 59 -7.52 -10.86 -17.71
N LYS A 60 -8.01 -10.33 -18.82
CA LYS A 60 -7.64 -10.81 -20.17
C LYS A 60 -6.23 -10.38 -20.60
N ARG A 61 -5.60 -9.45 -19.88
CA ARG A 61 -4.30 -8.85 -20.21
C ARG A 61 -3.45 -8.75 -18.95
N ARG A 62 -2.14 -9.00 -19.10
CA ARG A 62 -1.16 -8.82 -18.02
C ARG A 62 -1.16 -7.39 -17.51
N ARG A 63 -1.20 -7.22 -16.19
CA ARG A 63 -1.21 -5.89 -15.57
C ARG A 63 0.16 -5.20 -15.63
N THR A 64 0.16 -3.90 -15.94
CA THR A 64 1.38 -3.08 -15.92
C THR A 64 1.93 -2.95 -14.50
N GLN A 65 3.24 -3.09 -14.38
CA GLN A 65 3.97 -3.14 -13.10
C GLN A 65 4.45 -1.76 -12.64
N ASN A 66 3.64 -0.72 -12.89
CA ASN A 66 3.97 0.65 -12.51
C ASN A 66 3.81 0.86 -11.00
N GLN A 67 4.80 1.52 -10.40
CA GLN A 67 4.77 1.87 -8.98
C GLN A 67 3.76 2.99 -8.71
N LYS A 68 2.98 2.86 -7.63
CA LYS A 68 2.05 3.89 -7.21
C LYS A 68 2.74 4.91 -6.30
N PHE A 69 2.65 6.17 -6.70
CA PHE A 69 2.98 7.33 -5.89
C PHE A 69 1.71 8.10 -5.52
N TYR A 70 1.71 8.69 -4.33
CA TYR A 70 0.66 9.56 -3.82
C TYR A 70 1.22 10.95 -3.59
N LYS A 71 0.34 11.94 -3.76
CA LYS A 71 0.56 13.36 -3.46
C LYS A 71 -0.57 13.81 -2.51
N PRO A 72 -0.42 14.94 -1.80
CA PRO A 72 -1.47 15.45 -0.94
C PRO A 72 -2.79 15.66 -1.70
N PRO A 73 -3.97 15.45 -1.09
CA PRO A 73 -4.18 15.08 0.32
C PRO A 73 -3.99 13.57 0.60
N TYR A 74 -3.42 13.25 1.77
CA TYR A 74 -3.02 11.90 2.16
C TYR A 74 -4.14 11.15 2.88
N ARG A 75 -5.19 10.78 2.14
CA ARG A 75 -6.36 10.08 2.68
C ARG A 75 -6.09 8.57 2.82
N PRO A 76 -6.23 7.99 4.03
CA PRO A 76 -5.99 6.56 4.25
C PRO A 76 -6.82 5.63 3.37
N GLN A 77 -8.05 6.02 3.04
CA GLN A 77 -8.93 5.26 2.14
C GLN A 77 -8.26 4.93 0.79
N TYR A 78 -7.50 5.88 0.21
CA TYR A 78 -6.80 5.64 -1.06
C TYR A 78 -5.65 4.65 -0.96
N TYR A 79 -5.09 4.46 0.23
CA TYR A 79 -4.08 3.42 0.47
C TYR A 79 -4.75 2.06 0.56
N THR A 80 -5.82 1.96 1.35
CA THR A 80 -6.59 0.73 1.50
C THR A 80 -7.14 0.26 0.15
N ASP A 81 -7.81 1.12 -0.61
CA ASP A 81 -8.38 0.78 -1.91
C ASP A 81 -7.32 0.31 -2.90
N HIS A 82 -6.14 0.95 -2.88
CA HIS A 82 -5.04 0.52 -3.72
C HIS A 82 -4.48 -0.84 -3.29
N ASN A 83 -4.24 -1.02 -1.98
CA ASN A 83 -3.67 -2.25 -1.46
C ASN A 83 -4.60 -3.44 -1.70
N THR A 84 -5.91 -3.28 -1.49
CA THR A 84 -6.90 -4.34 -1.74
C THR A 84 -7.01 -4.70 -3.23
N THR A 85 -6.99 -3.71 -4.13
CA THR A 85 -7.18 -3.93 -5.57
C THR A 85 -5.90 -4.28 -6.34
N ALA A 86 -4.73 -3.93 -5.81
CA ALA A 86 -3.45 -4.12 -6.49
C ALA A 86 -2.55 -5.16 -5.82
N HIS A 87 -2.75 -5.42 -4.53
CA HIS A 87 -1.90 -6.27 -3.70
C HIS A 87 -2.73 -7.09 -2.72
N GLY A 88 -3.92 -7.59 -3.12
CA GLY A 88 -4.88 -8.19 -2.20
C GLY A 88 -4.31 -9.32 -1.34
N ILE A 89 -3.46 -10.18 -1.92
CA ILE A 89 -2.82 -11.29 -1.20
C ILE A 89 -1.75 -10.75 -0.24
N LYS A 90 -0.80 -9.94 -0.75
CA LYS A 90 0.29 -9.37 0.07
C LYS A 90 -0.22 -8.44 1.16
N TRP A 91 -1.28 -7.70 0.90
CA TRP A 91 -1.93 -6.82 1.86
C TRP A 91 -2.59 -7.61 2.99
N ALA A 92 -3.30 -8.70 2.69
CA ALA A 92 -3.89 -9.56 3.71
C ALA A 92 -2.81 -10.20 4.60
N GLN A 93 -1.73 -10.72 4.00
CA GLN A 93 -0.57 -11.22 4.74
C GLN A 93 0.02 -10.14 5.64
N TYR A 94 0.19 -8.93 5.11
CA TYR A 94 0.73 -7.81 5.87
C TYR A 94 -0.19 -7.40 7.02
N GLN A 95 -1.51 -7.35 6.83
CA GLN A 95 -2.44 -6.98 7.89
C GLN A 95 -2.40 -7.94 9.08
N ALA A 96 -2.22 -9.23 8.84
CA ALA A 96 -2.15 -10.27 9.87
C ALA A 96 -0.91 -10.19 10.78
N LEU A 97 0.10 -9.40 10.39
CA LEU A 97 1.34 -9.25 11.14
C LEU A 97 1.19 -8.25 12.29
N SER A 98 1.91 -8.48 13.37
CA SER A 98 2.04 -7.55 14.49
C SER A 98 2.79 -6.27 14.07
N SER A 99 2.68 -5.21 14.86
CA SER A 99 3.39 -3.94 14.57
C SER A 99 4.91 -4.13 14.52
N ASP A 100 5.44 -5.00 15.38
CA ASP A 100 6.88 -5.27 15.46
C ASP A 100 7.36 -6.03 14.22
N GLU A 101 6.62 -7.05 13.78
CA GLU A 101 6.91 -7.79 12.55
C GLU A 101 6.83 -6.90 11.30
N LYS A 102 5.82 -6.04 11.25
CA LYS A 102 5.64 -5.05 10.18
C LYS A 102 6.86 -4.13 10.04
N SER A 103 7.45 -3.73 11.16
CA SER A 103 8.61 -2.84 11.17
C SER A 103 9.84 -3.56 10.58
N GLY A 104 10.01 -4.84 10.92
CA GLY A 104 11.09 -5.68 10.40
C GLY A 104 11.03 -5.91 8.88
N ILE A 105 9.84 -6.08 8.31
CA ILE A 105 9.66 -6.36 6.86
C ILE A 105 10.19 -5.21 5.99
N PHE A 106 9.98 -3.98 6.41
CA PHE A 106 10.45 -2.81 5.65
C PHE A 106 11.90 -2.42 5.95
N LEU A 107 12.47 -2.91 7.05
CA LEU A 107 13.90 -2.81 7.34
C LEU A 107 14.71 -3.87 6.56
N TRP A 108 14.18 -5.10 6.43
CA TRP A 108 14.84 -6.20 5.70
C TRP A 108 14.62 -6.20 4.19
N SER A 109 13.64 -5.46 3.66
CA SER A 109 13.45 -5.34 2.21
C SER A 109 14.53 -4.52 1.49
N ASN A 110 15.61 -4.12 2.18
CA ASN A 110 16.89 -3.78 1.56
C ASN A 110 17.66 -5.04 1.07
N PHE A 111 17.23 -6.24 1.44
CA PHE A 111 17.86 -7.51 1.11
C PHE A 111 16.86 -8.41 0.36
N THR A 112 17.25 -8.79 -0.86
CA THR A 112 16.73 -9.86 -1.74
C THR A 112 15.36 -9.70 -2.42
N GLN A 113 15.43 -9.27 -3.69
CA GLN A 113 14.74 -10.02 -4.76
C GLN A 113 15.20 -11.50 -4.70
N GLN A 114 14.26 -12.42 -4.87
CA GLN A 114 14.45 -13.89 -4.98
C GLN A 114 14.85 -14.65 -3.72
N SER A 115 13.86 -15.29 -3.10
CA SER A 115 13.89 -16.75 -3.01
C SER A 115 12.49 -17.34 -3.06
N VAL A 116 12.38 -18.29 -3.96
CA VAL A 116 11.23 -19.11 -4.28
C VAL A 116 10.71 -19.88 -3.06
N ILE A 117 9.39 -19.93 -2.95
CA ILE A 117 8.67 -20.96 -2.21
C ILE A 117 9.06 -22.30 -2.86
N LEU A 118 9.85 -23.12 -2.17
CA LEU A 118 9.94 -24.56 -2.47
C LEU A 118 8.87 -25.28 -1.62
N PRO A 119 7.94 -26.05 -2.22
CA PRO A 119 7.00 -26.86 -1.47
C PRO A 119 7.62 -28.21 -1.05
N LEU A 120 7.23 -28.63 0.16
CA LEU A 120 6.98 -30.01 0.61
C LEU A 120 7.86 -31.14 0.07
N ARG A 121 8.57 -31.83 0.98
CA ARG A 121 8.43 -33.29 1.10
C ARG A 121 8.44 -33.74 2.55
N SER A 122 7.25 -34.07 3.04
CA SER A 122 7.00 -34.90 4.20
C SER A 122 7.77 -36.21 4.04
N ARG A 123 8.67 -36.52 4.99
CA ARG A 123 9.20 -37.88 5.14
C ARG A 123 8.17 -38.70 5.90
N VAL A 124 7.31 -39.36 5.14
CA VAL A 124 6.58 -40.53 5.63
C VAL A 124 7.62 -41.63 5.76
N PHE A 125 8.00 -42.00 6.98
CA PHE A 125 8.71 -43.25 7.22
C PHE A 125 7.65 -44.34 7.38
N TYR A 126 7.50 -45.15 6.33
CA TYR A 126 6.77 -46.41 6.37
C TYR A 126 7.65 -47.51 6.99
N THR A 127 6.97 -48.51 7.49
CA THR A 127 7.33 -49.59 8.42
C THR A 127 8.18 -50.73 7.85
N GLU A 128 8.79 -51.47 8.78
CA GLU A 128 9.12 -52.92 8.80
C GLU A 128 10.12 -53.52 7.78
N LEU A 129 11.18 -54.13 8.32
CA LEU A 129 11.41 -55.58 8.34
C LEU A 129 12.52 -55.94 9.36
#